data_AF-A0A2W4NR90-F1
#
_entry.id   AF-A0A2W4NR90-F1
#
_cell.length_a   1.000
_cell.length_b   1.000
_cell.length_c   1.000
_cell.angle_alpha   90.00
_cell.angle_beta   90.00
_cell.angle_gamma   90.00
#
_symmetry.space_group_name_H-M   'P 1'
#
loop_
_entity.id
_entity.type
_entity.pdbx_description
1 polymer ?
#
loop_
_entity_poly.entity_id
_entity_poly.type
_entity_poly.pdbx_seq_one_letter_code
_entity_poly.pdbx_strand_id
1 'polypeptide(L)'
;MQKFRLLVALIVLATSQVAGQPRGEKIDAAPLHRAHEALTSVIVHDIFSPPVASRIYVYAHIAGYEVLNQVDDKYQSLHGQVKDFPAIP
;
A
#
# COMPACT_ATOMS: atom_id res chain seq x y z
N MET A 1 16.69 45.46 -0.47
CA MET A 1 15.83 44.68 0.45
C MET A 1 14.59 44.08 -0.21
N GLN A 2 13.95 44.75 -1.19
CA GLN A 2 12.75 44.25 -1.88
C GLN A 2 12.98 42.97 -2.72
N LYS A 3 14.11 42.88 -3.43
CA LYS A 3 14.50 41.70 -4.23
C LYS A 3 14.74 40.44 -3.38
N PHE A 4 15.23 40.61 -2.15
CA PHE A 4 15.45 39.52 -1.20
C PHE A 4 14.12 38.99 -0.64
N ARG A 5 13.16 39.87 -0.35
CA ARG A 5 11.80 39.48 0.03
C ARG A 5 11.07 38.71 -1.07
N LEU A 6 11.26 39.09 -2.33
CA LEU A 6 10.71 38.38 -3.49
C LEU A 6 11.32 36.99 -3.66
N LEU A 7 12.63 36.84 -3.46
CA LEU A 7 13.33 35.55 -3.51
C LEU A 7 12.87 34.59 -2.40
N VAL A 8 12.71 35.10 -1.18
CA VAL A 8 12.20 34.30 -0.04
C VAL A 8 10.74 33.87 -0.28
N ALA A 9 9.90 34.76 -0.83
CA ALA A 9 8.52 34.41 -1.17
C ALA A 9 8.42 33.32 -2.26
N LEU A 10 9.34 33.33 -3.24
CA LEU A 10 9.37 32.33 -4.31
C LEU A 10 9.76 30.94 -3.79
N ILE A 11 10.70 30.89 -2.83
CA ILE A 11 11.15 29.64 -2.19
C ILE A 11 10.03 29.04 -1.32
N VAL A 12 9.30 29.88 -0.57
CA VAL A 12 8.17 29.43 0.27
C VAL A 12 6.99 28.94 -0.58
N LEU A 13 6.78 29.51 -1.77
CA LEU A 13 5.73 29.04 -2.68
C LEU A 13 6.06 27.66 -3.28
N ALA A 14 7.34 27.37 -3.54
CA ALA A 14 7.80 26.09 -4.06
C ALA A 14 7.70 24.94 -3.04
N THR A 15 7.78 25.21 -1.74
CA THR A 15 7.67 24.17 -0.69
C THR A 15 6.24 23.80 -0.32
N SER A 16 5.23 24.54 -0.82
CA SER A 16 3.82 24.29 -0.53
C SER A 16 3.18 23.15 -1.32
N GLN A 17 3.90 22.55 -2.27
CA GLN A 17 3.36 21.51 -3.17
C GLN A 17 3.54 20.06 -2.67
N VAL A 18 3.96 19.85 -1.41
CA VAL A 18 3.74 18.56 -0.74
C VAL A 18 2.32 18.56 -0.15
N ALA A 19 1.34 18.89 -0.98
CA ALA A 19 -0.06 18.69 -0.68
C ALA A 19 -0.37 17.22 -0.97
N GLY A 20 -0.82 16.50 0.07
CA GLY A 20 -1.11 15.07 0.01
C GLY A 20 -1.92 14.70 -1.23
N GLN A 21 -1.46 13.65 -1.91
CA GLN A 21 -2.05 13.13 -3.13
C GLN A 21 -3.57 12.92 -2.94
N PRO A 22 -4.42 13.44 -3.85
CA PRO A 22 -5.86 13.34 -3.70
C PRO A 22 -6.29 11.88 -3.64
N ARG A 23 -7.10 11.54 -2.63
CA ARG A 23 -7.59 10.21 -2.24
C ARG A 23 -8.54 9.55 -3.28
N GLY A 24 -8.50 10.00 -4.53
CA GLY A 24 -9.35 9.57 -5.65
C GLY A 24 -8.56 9.02 -6.83
N GLU A 25 -7.33 8.55 -6.60
CA GLU A 25 -6.57 7.86 -7.63
C GLU A 25 -7.23 6.50 -7.92
N LYS A 26 -7.45 6.22 -9.20
CA LYS A 26 -8.05 4.97 -9.67
C LYS A 26 -7.21 3.81 -9.12
N ILE A 27 -7.83 2.88 -8.40
CA ILE A 27 -7.11 1.73 -7.86
C ILE A 27 -6.54 0.94 -9.03
N ASP A 28 -5.21 0.96 -9.15
CA ASP A 28 -4.43 0.27 -10.15
C ASP A 28 -3.78 -0.98 -9.53
N ALA A 29 -3.55 -2.00 -10.35
CA ALA A 29 -2.91 -3.25 -9.93
C ALA A 29 -1.38 -3.13 -9.83
N ALA A 30 -0.76 -2.11 -10.47
CA ALA A 30 0.70 -2.01 -10.52
C ALA A 30 1.39 -1.90 -9.15
N PRO A 31 0.86 -1.16 -8.14
CA PRO A 31 1.43 -1.17 -6.80
C PRO A 31 1.41 -2.55 -6.13
N LEU A 32 0.29 -3.28 -6.25
CA LEU A 32 0.16 -4.63 -5.70
C LEU A 32 1.14 -5.60 -6.39
N HIS A 33 1.25 -5.53 -7.71
CA HIS A 33 2.19 -6.36 -8.48
C HIS A 33 3.65 -6.10 -8.07
N ARG A 34 4.05 -4.83 -7.96
CA ARG A 34 5.40 -4.47 -7.49
C ARG A 34 5.68 -4.98 -6.07
N ALA A 35 4.70 -4.89 -5.17
CA ALA A 35 4.83 -5.44 -3.82
C ALA A 35 4.98 -6.97 -3.85
N HIS A 36 4.24 -7.66 -4.73
CA HIS A 36 4.35 -9.11 -4.92
C HIS A 36 5.73 -9.52 -5.47
N GLU A 37 6.27 -8.80 -6.44
CA GLU A 37 7.62 -9.04 -6.98
C GLU A 37 8.69 -8.84 -5.90
N ALA A 38 8.59 -7.77 -5.11
CA ALA A 38 9.52 -7.51 -4.01
C ALA A 38 9.45 -8.62 -2.95
N LEU A 39 8.24 -9.05 -2.57
CA LEU A 39 8.05 -10.16 -1.64
C LEU A 39 8.65 -11.46 -2.18
N THR A 40 8.41 -11.76 -3.46
CA THR A 40 8.97 -12.93 -4.14
C THR A 40 10.49 -12.88 -4.17
N SER A 41 11.07 -11.71 -4.44
CA SER A 41 12.52 -11.51 -4.47
C SER A 41 13.15 -11.86 -3.11
N VAL A 42 12.56 -11.41 -2.01
CA VAL A 42 13.01 -11.77 -0.64
C VAL A 42 12.84 -13.26 -0.38
N ILE A 43 11.69 -13.85 -0.77
CA ILE A 43 11.43 -15.28 -0.58
C ILE A 43 12.49 -16.16 -1.27
N VAL A 44 12.85 -15.79 -2.50
CA VAL A 44 13.88 -16.50 -3.28
C VAL A 44 15.27 -16.25 -2.69
N HIS A 45 15.58 -15.00 -2.31
CA HIS A 45 16.86 -14.64 -1.70
C HIS A 45 17.14 -15.46 -0.42
N ASP A 46 16.11 -15.66 0.40
CA ASP A 46 16.20 -16.40 1.67
C ASP A 46 15.97 -17.92 1.52
N ILE A 47 15.74 -18.40 0.30
CA ILE A 47 15.56 -19.83 -0.03
C ILE A 47 14.48 -20.48 0.85
N PHE A 48 13.33 -19.82 1.02
CA PHE A 48 12.22 -20.43 1.75
C PHE A 48 11.65 -21.63 0.98
N SER A 49 11.35 -22.70 1.72
CA SER A 49 10.73 -23.89 1.13
C SER A 49 9.31 -23.59 0.64
N PRO A 50 8.79 -24.36 -0.33
CA PRO A 50 7.44 -24.16 -0.86
C PRO A 50 6.32 -24.02 0.19
N PRO A 51 6.23 -24.84 1.26
CA PRO A 51 5.19 -24.66 2.27
C PRO A 51 5.36 -23.37 3.09
N VAL A 52 6.59 -22.92 3.33
CA VAL A 52 6.87 -21.68 4.07
C VAL A 52 6.51 -20.46 3.21
N ALA A 53 6.93 -20.46 1.94
CA ALA A 53 6.60 -19.41 0.98
C ALA A 53 5.09 -19.24 0.80
N SER A 54 4.34 -20.35 0.71
CA SER A 54 2.87 -20.33 0.63
C SER A 54 2.25 -19.55 1.79
N ARG A 55 2.70 -19.79 3.03
CA ARG A 55 2.20 -19.09 4.21
C ARG A 55 2.49 -17.59 4.16
N ILE A 56 3.68 -17.21 3.71
CA ILE A 56 4.08 -15.79 3.56
C ILE A 56 3.15 -15.10 2.55
N TYR A 57 2.93 -15.70 1.38
CA TYR A 57 2.04 -15.13 0.38
C TYR A 57 0.61 -14.99 0.91
N VAL A 58 0.05 -16.03 1.53
CA VAL A 58 -1.33 -16.02 2.01
C VAL A 58 -1.59 -14.86 2.97
N TYR A 59 -0.77 -14.70 4.01
CA TYR A 59 -1.00 -13.63 5.00
C TYR A 59 -0.80 -12.22 4.42
N ALA A 60 0.19 -12.04 3.54
CA ALA A 60 0.40 -10.75 2.88
C ALA A 60 -0.80 -10.34 2.02
N HIS A 61 -1.36 -11.28 1.25
CA HIS A 61 -2.50 -10.98 0.37
C HIS A 61 -3.83 -10.88 1.13
N ILE A 62 -4.03 -11.64 2.23
CA ILE A 62 -5.21 -11.48 3.10
C ILE A 62 -5.26 -10.05 3.66
N ALA A 63 -4.13 -9.51 4.12
CA ALA A 63 -4.09 -8.14 4.63
C ALA A 63 -4.44 -7.12 3.54
N GLY A 64 -3.87 -7.26 2.34
CA GLY A 64 -4.19 -6.39 1.20
C GLY A 64 -5.66 -6.50 0.76
N TYR A 65 -6.21 -7.71 0.78
CA TYR A 65 -7.61 -7.98 0.43
C TYR A 65 -8.59 -7.30 1.39
N GLU A 66 -8.37 -7.39 2.71
CA GLU A 66 -9.28 -6.76 3.67
C GLU A 66 -9.26 -5.23 3.56
N VAL A 67 -8.08 -4.63 3.31
CA VAL A 67 -7.98 -3.18 3.06
C VAL A 67 -8.73 -2.79 1.78
N LEU A 68 -8.65 -3.60 0.73
CA LEU A 68 -9.42 -3.38 -0.50
C LEU A 68 -10.93 -3.51 -0.26
N ASN A 69 -11.34 -4.48 0.56
CA ASN A 69 -12.73 -4.71 0.93
C ASN A 69 -13.35 -3.55 1.73
N GLN A 70 -12.54 -2.74 2.43
CA GLN A 70 -13.03 -1.54 3.12
C GLN A 70 -13.36 -0.36 2.19
N VAL A 71 -12.79 -0.36 0.98
CA VAL A 71 -12.96 0.74 0.01
C VAL A 71 -13.86 0.38 -1.17
N ASP A 72 -14.17 -0.91 -1.34
CA ASP A 72 -15.04 -1.43 -2.41
C ASP A 72 -15.98 -2.52 -1.87
N ASP A 73 -17.28 -2.22 -1.85
CA ASP A 73 -18.36 -3.10 -1.36
C ASP A 73 -18.58 -4.35 -2.23
N LYS A 74 -17.87 -4.49 -3.35
CA LYS A 74 -17.96 -5.66 -4.23
C LYS A 74 -17.39 -6.93 -3.57
N TYR A 75 -16.52 -6.77 -2.59
CA TYR A 75 -15.83 -7.86 -1.92
C TYR A 75 -16.57 -8.29 -0.64
N GLN A 76 -16.24 -9.47 -0.12
CA GLN A 76 -16.80 -9.97 1.13
C GLN A 76 -15.67 -10.16 2.13
N SER A 77 -15.79 -9.56 3.31
CA SER A 77 -14.77 -9.72 4.35
C SER A 77 -14.56 -11.20 4.70
N LEU A 78 -13.31 -11.58 4.90
CA LEU A 78 -12.89 -12.90 5.36
C LEU A 78 -13.22 -13.12 6.85
N HIS A 79 -13.66 -12.08 7.57
CA HIS A 79 -14.15 -12.21 8.93
C HIS A 79 -15.32 -13.21 9.02
N GLY A 80 -15.17 -14.20 9.88
CA GLY A 80 -16.14 -15.29 10.03
C GLY A 80 -16.07 -16.39 8.95
N GLN A 81 -15.25 -16.24 7.91
CA GLN A 81 -15.01 -17.26 6.90
C GLN A 81 -13.73 -18.04 7.17
N VAL A 82 -12.66 -17.32 7.51
CA VAL A 82 -11.37 -17.92 7.87
C VAL A 82 -11.35 -18.16 9.38
N LYS A 83 -10.91 -19.36 9.77
CA LYS A 83 -10.82 -19.76 11.17
C LYS A 83 -9.98 -18.75 11.95
N ASP A 84 -10.53 -18.25 13.06
CA ASP A 84 -9.88 -17.32 13.98
C ASP A 84 -9.45 -15.98 13.33
N PHE A 85 -10.05 -15.58 12.20
CA PHE A 85 -9.74 -14.31 11.54
C PHE A 85 -10.48 -13.13 12.19
N PRO A 86 -9.76 -12.12 12.72
CA PRO A 86 -10.37 -11.00 13.42
C PRO A 86 -11.11 -10.06 12.47
N ALA A 87 -12.01 -9.25 13.00
CA ALA A 87 -12.57 -8.13 12.25
C ALA A 87 -11.48 -7.05 12.09
N ILE A 88 -11.21 -6.64 10.86
CA ILE A 88 -10.20 -5.60 10.56
C ILE A 88 -10.87 -4.22 10.68
N PRO A 89 -10.27 -3.27 11.43
CA PRO A 89 -10.84 -1.95 11.67
C PRO A 89 -10.80 -1.03 10.45
#